data_AF-A0A933U5F3-F1
#
_entry.id   AF-A0A933U5F3-F1
#
_cell.length_a   1.000
_cell.length_b   1.000
_cell.length_c   1.000
_cell.angle_alpha   90.00
_cell.angle_beta   90.00
_cell.angle_gamma   90.00
#
_symmetry.space_group_name_H-M   'P 1'
#
loop_
_entity.id
_entity.type
_entity.pdbx_description
1 polymer ?
#
loop_
_entity_poly.entity_id
_entity_poly.type
_entity_poly.pdbx_seq_one_letter_code
_entity_poly.pdbx_strand_id
1 'polypeptide(L)'
;MGVRATELRKGTVINDNGQLWQIVEYMHHTPGNLRAVIHTKLKNVMTGATKEMRLGSSDVFEVAYLDRKKCEYLYKDSTGFIFMDQESFEQFPLPAELVDDKMGYVRENTVVEVTFHENLALGVELPPSVTLKVIEAEAAVKGNTATNVKKEATVETGMKVKVPLHISAGDQIKISTVDGEFQGRQN
;
A
#
# COMPACT_ATOMS: atom_id res chain seq x y z
N MET A 1 26.29 6.79 -3.78
CA MET A 1 26.74 8.15 -4.22
C MET A 1 25.94 9.17 -3.42
N GLY A 2 26.60 10.04 -2.67
CA GLY A 2 25.91 10.94 -1.73
C GLY A 2 25.31 12.17 -2.41
N VAL A 3 24.08 12.54 -2.05
CA VAL A 3 23.34 13.71 -2.51
C VAL A 3 23.21 14.71 -1.37
N ARG A 4 23.39 16.00 -1.66
CA ARG A 4 23.28 17.06 -0.64
C ARG A 4 21.82 17.25 -0.21
N ALA A 5 21.62 17.64 1.04
CA ALA A 5 20.29 17.90 1.59
C ALA A 5 19.48 18.90 0.74
N THR A 6 20.13 19.90 0.13
CA THR A 6 19.49 20.90 -0.75
C THR A 6 18.95 20.33 -2.07
N GLU A 7 19.49 19.20 -2.51
CA GLU A 7 19.11 18.52 -3.75
C GLU A 7 18.00 17.49 -3.54
N LEU A 8 17.71 17.15 -2.27
CA LEU A 8 16.61 16.27 -1.92
C LEU A 8 15.26 16.87 -2.36
N ARG A 9 14.33 15.99 -2.71
CA ARG A 9 12.96 16.35 -3.09
C ARG A 9 11.98 15.45 -2.36
N LYS A 10 10.72 15.86 -2.33
CA LYS A 10 9.62 14.99 -1.92
C LYS A 10 9.61 13.74 -2.81
N GLY A 11 9.51 12.57 -2.20
CA GLY A 11 9.55 11.28 -2.86
C GLY A 11 10.93 10.61 -2.86
N THR A 12 12.03 11.36 -2.68
CA THR A 12 13.39 10.78 -2.58
C THR A 12 13.47 9.85 -1.37
N VAL A 13 14.10 8.69 -1.54
CA VAL A 13 14.35 7.74 -0.46
C VAL A 13 15.82 7.84 -0.08
N ILE A 14 16.08 8.05 1.20
CA ILE A 14 17.43 8.13 1.76
C ILE A 14 17.70 6.93 2.66
N ASN A 15 18.94 6.46 2.65
CA ASN A 15 19.42 5.51 3.63
C ASN A 15 19.97 6.29 4.84
N ASP A 16 19.31 6.16 5.99
CA ASP A 16 19.75 6.72 7.28
C ASP A 16 19.96 5.56 8.25
N ASN A 17 21.23 5.30 8.60
CA ASN A 17 21.64 4.22 9.52
C ASN A 17 21.12 2.82 9.15
N GLY A 18 21.10 2.49 7.85
CA GLY A 18 20.65 1.19 7.35
C GLY A 18 19.13 1.07 7.21
N GLN A 19 18.38 2.15 7.46
CA GLN A 19 16.94 2.21 7.27
C GLN A 19 16.58 3.09 6.08
N LEU A 20 15.62 2.65 5.29
CA LEU A 20 15.12 3.37 4.13
C LEU A 20 13.99 4.33 4.53
N TRP A 21 14.21 5.62 4.27
CA TRP A 21 13.29 6.70 4.62
C TRP A 21 12.89 7.50 3.40
N GLN A 22 11.60 7.51 3.07
CA GLN A 22 11.05 8.34 2.01
C GLN A 22 10.70 9.74 2.53
N ILE A 23 11.14 10.78 1.82
CA ILE A 23 10.80 12.17 2.13
C ILE A 23 9.35 12.44 1.73
N VAL A 24 8.47 12.66 2.72
CA VAL A 24 7.06 13.00 2.51
C VAL A 24 6.85 14.50 2.45
N GLU A 25 7.66 15.25 3.20
CA GLU A 25 7.62 16.70 3.24
C GLU A 25 9.04 17.27 3.23
N TYR A 26 9.23 18.37 2.51
CA TYR A 26 10.50 19.06 2.37
C TYR A 26 10.26 20.56 2.41
N MET A 27 10.86 21.24 3.38
CA MET A 27 10.76 22.67 3.57
C MET A 27 12.16 23.27 3.71
N HIS A 28 12.56 24.07 2.72
CA HIS A 28 13.83 24.77 2.75
C HIS A 28 13.60 26.21 3.24
N HIS A 29 14.17 26.53 4.40
CA HIS A 29 14.07 27.83 5.01
C HIS A 29 15.44 28.51 4.99
N THR A 30 15.52 29.69 4.38
CA THR A 30 16.74 30.50 4.28
C THR A 30 16.52 31.83 5.01
N PRO A 31 16.78 31.90 6.33
CA PRO A 31 16.60 33.13 7.08
C PRO A 31 17.74 34.11 6.79
N GLY A 32 17.57 34.98 5.79
CA GLY A 32 18.43 36.15 5.52
C GLY A 32 19.94 35.90 5.75
N ASN A 33 20.45 36.39 6.89
CA ASN A 33 21.87 36.35 7.27
C ASN A 33 22.35 35.04 7.96
N LEU A 34 21.49 34.03 8.07
CA LEU A 34 21.80 32.75 8.72
C LEU A 34 21.92 31.62 7.71
N ARG A 35 22.57 30.53 8.15
CA ARG A 35 22.67 29.30 7.35
C ARG A 35 21.27 28.75 7.08
N ALA A 36 21.06 28.34 5.83
CA ALA A 36 19.83 27.68 5.43
C ALA A 36 19.61 26.38 6.22
N VAL A 37 18.34 26.14 6.54
CA VAL A 37 17.88 25.00 7.32
C VAL A 37 16.80 24.31 6.49
N ILE A 38 16.88 22.98 6.43
CA ILE A 38 15.90 22.16 5.74
C ILE A 38 15.16 21.35 6.80
N HIS A 39 13.84 21.46 6.82
CA HIS A 39 12.98 20.62 7.63
C HIS A 39 12.36 19.55 6.72
N THR A 40 12.54 18.29 7.08
CA THR A 40 11.94 17.17 6.35
C THR A 40 11.09 16.32 7.26
N LYS A 41 9.98 15.83 6.71
CA LYS A 41 9.21 14.74 7.29
C LYS A 41 9.46 13.49 6.47
N LEU A 42 9.93 12.45 7.14
CA LEU A 42 10.31 11.17 6.59
C LEU A 42 9.29 10.12 6.97
N LYS A 43 9.08 9.15 6.09
CA LYS A 43 8.31 7.93 6.35
C LYS A 43 9.18 6.72 6.04
N ASN A 44 9.31 5.81 7.00
CA ASN A 44 10.05 4.58 6.83
C ASN A 44 9.35 3.71 5.79
N VAL A 45 10.11 3.21 4.81
CA VAL A 45 9.56 2.45 3.68
C VAL A 45 9.06 1.08 4.14
N MET A 46 9.71 0.46 5.14
CA MET A 46 9.37 -0.86 5.65
C MET A 46 8.26 -0.83 6.69
N THR A 47 8.39 0.06 7.68
CA THR A 47 7.50 0.08 8.87
C THR A 47 6.37 1.11 8.76
N GLY A 48 6.44 2.03 7.80
CA GLY A 48 5.49 3.13 7.67
C GLY A 48 5.59 4.21 8.77
N ALA A 49 6.50 4.05 9.74
CA ALA A 49 6.73 5.01 10.82
C ALA A 49 7.14 6.38 10.26
N THR A 50 6.75 7.47 10.92
CA THR A 50 7.14 8.82 10.50
C THR A 50 8.16 9.43 11.45
N LYS A 51 9.10 10.20 10.90
CA LYS A 51 10.18 10.88 11.65
C LYS A 51 10.36 12.28 11.07
N GLU A 52 10.53 13.28 11.92
CA GLU A 52 10.93 14.62 11.49
C GLU A 52 12.44 14.78 11.65
N MET A 53 13.08 15.39 10.65
CA MET A 53 14.52 15.57 10.61
C MET A 53 14.86 16.99 10.17
N ARG A 54 15.82 17.60 10.85
CA ARG A 54 16.35 18.92 10.52
C ARG A 54 17.73 18.75 9.92
N LEU A 55 17.91 19.23 8.70
CA LEU A 55 19.12 19.10 7.91
C LEU A 55 19.78 20.47 7.70
N GLY A 56 21.10 20.51 7.79
CA GLY A 56 21.91 21.59 7.27
C GLY A 56 22.10 21.45 5.76
N SER A 57 22.30 22.56 5.06
CA SER A 57 22.53 22.56 3.60
C SER A 57 23.77 21.78 3.16
N SER A 58 24.71 21.53 4.06
CA SER A 58 25.94 20.77 3.81
C SER A 58 25.80 19.27 4.09
N ASP A 59 24.69 18.82 4.66
CA ASP A 59 24.50 17.41 5.00
C ASP A 59 24.38 16.59 3.71
N VAL A 60 25.03 15.43 3.68
CA VAL A 60 25.07 14.54 2.52
C VAL A 60 24.43 13.22 2.92
N PHE A 61 23.51 12.74 2.08
CA PHE A 61 22.75 11.51 2.30
C PHE A 61 22.98 10.54 1.16
N GLU A 62 22.98 9.25 1.47
CA GLU A 62 22.92 8.22 0.44
C GLU A 62 21.48 8.07 -0.05
N VAL A 63 21.28 8.23 -1.34
CA VAL A 63 19.97 8.04 -1.97
C VAL A 63 19.83 6.58 -2.36
N ALA A 64 18.74 5.98 -1.90
CA ALA A 64 18.30 4.66 -2.29
C ALA A 64 17.31 4.81 -3.45
N TYR A 65 17.52 4.05 -4.52
CA TYR A 65 16.57 3.95 -5.62
C TYR A 65 15.56 2.85 -5.29
N LEU A 66 14.28 3.21 -5.37
CA LEU A 66 13.17 2.28 -5.27
C LEU A 66 12.56 2.11 -6.65
N ASP A 67 12.54 0.87 -7.13
CA ASP A 67 11.87 0.51 -8.36
C ASP A 67 10.46 0.02 -8.04
N ARG A 68 9.47 0.78 -8.48
CA ARG A 68 8.05 0.42 -8.34
C ARG A 68 7.59 -0.22 -9.63
N LYS A 69 7.21 -1.49 -9.55
CA LYS A 69 6.76 -2.26 -10.70
C LYS A 69 5.30 -2.64 -10.52
N LYS A 70 4.54 -2.56 -11.61
CA LYS A 70 3.19 -3.11 -11.64
C LYS A 70 3.30 -4.60 -11.87
N CYS A 71 2.78 -5.37 -10.93
CA CYS A 71 2.82 -6.82 -10.99
C CYS A 71 1.41 -7.37 -10.84
N GLU A 72 1.14 -8.48 -11.52
CA GLU A 72 -0.13 -9.18 -11.46
C GLU A 72 0.01 -10.39 -10.55
N TYR A 73 -0.89 -10.52 -9.58
CA TYR A 73 -0.94 -11.70 -8.74
C TYR A 73 -1.50 -12.88 -9.52
N LEU A 74 -0.75 -13.98 -9.59
CA LEU A 74 -1.17 -15.17 -10.33
C LEU A 74 -1.86 -16.19 -9.43
N TYR A 75 -1.11 -16.80 -8.50
CA TYR A 75 -1.60 -17.85 -7.61
C TYR A 75 -0.67 -18.00 -6.39
N LYS A 76 -1.11 -18.78 -5.42
CA LYS A 76 -0.32 -19.16 -4.25
C LYS A 76 0.19 -20.58 -4.42
N ASP A 77 1.47 -20.81 -4.16
CA ASP A 77 2.09 -22.14 -4.13
C ASP A 77 2.67 -22.46 -2.74
N SER A 78 3.50 -23.50 -2.65
CA SER A 78 4.16 -23.91 -1.40
C SER A 78 5.29 -22.97 -0.96
N THR A 79 5.82 -22.15 -1.88
CA THR A 79 6.94 -21.23 -1.66
C THR A 79 6.50 -19.81 -1.33
N GLY A 80 5.30 -19.41 -1.76
CA GLY A 80 4.73 -18.11 -1.48
C GLY A 80 3.61 -17.72 -2.43
N PHE A 81 3.46 -16.42 -2.64
CA PHE A 81 2.54 -15.85 -3.62
C PHE A 81 3.32 -15.51 -4.88
N ILE A 82 2.87 -16.01 -6.02
CA ILE A 82 3.53 -15.80 -7.31
C ILE A 82 2.95 -14.55 -7.97
N PHE A 83 3.85 -13.63 -8.33
CA PHE A 83 3.53 -12.42 -9.06
C PHE A 83 4.22 -12.42 -10.41
N MET A 84 3.62 -11.74 -11.38
CA MET A 84 4.18 -11.53 -12.72
C MET A 84 4.37 -10.04 -12.96
N ASP A 85 5.58 -9.60 -13.27
CA ASP A 85 5.85 -8.24 -13.72
C ASP A 85 5.14 -7.97 -15.06
N GLN A 86 4.35 -6.90 -15.16
CA GLN A 86 3.60 -6.58 -16.38
C GLN A 86 4.45 -6.03 -17.52
N GLU A 87 5.66 -5.55 -17.24
CA GLU A 87 6.57 -5.03 -18.25
C GLU A 87 7.50 -6.12 -18.79
N SER A 88 8.09 -6.92 -17.90
CA SER A 88 9.05 -7.96 -18.28
C SER A 88 8.43 -9.35 -18.49
N PHE A 89 7.19 -9.56 -18.00
CA PHE A 89 6.53 -10.88 -17.94
C PHE A 89 7.30 -11.92 -17.11
N GLU A 90 8.26 -11.48 -16.28
CA GLU A 90 8.99 -12.34 -15.37
C GLU A 90 8.13 -12.68 -14.15
N GLN A 91 8.13 -13.95 -13.75
CA GLN A 91 7.45 -14.43 -12.56
C GLN A 91 8.42 -14.52 -11.40
N PHE A 92 7.99 -14.06 -10.23
CA PHE A 92 8.78 -14.13 -9.01
C PHE A 92 7.89 -14.46 -7.80
N PRO A 93 8.39 -15.27 -6.86
CA PRO A 93 7.69 -15.55 -5.61
C PRO A 93 7.91 -14.41 -4.61
N LEU A 94 6.85 -14.05 -3.88
CA LEU A 94 6.94 -13.23 -2.68
C LEU A 94 6.50 -14.05 -1.45
N PRO A 95 7.29 -14.03 -0.35
CA PRO A 95 6.92 -14.71 0.89
C PRO A 95 5.69 -14.04 1.51
N ALA A 96 4.83 -14.84 2.15
CA ALA A 96 3.57 -14.35 2.74
C ALA A 96 3.78 -13.22 3.76
N GLU A 97 4.92 -13.21 4.46
CA GLU A 97 5.29 -12.16 5.41
C GLU A 97 5.42 -10.77 4.78
N LEU A 98 5.81 -10.68 3.50
CA LEU A 98 5.92 -9.41 2.77
C LEU A 98 4.60 -8.94 2.16
N VAL A 99 3.66 -9.87 1.94
CA VAL A 99 2.38 -9.56 1.31
C VAL A 99 1.28 -9.31 2.35
N ASP A 100 1.49 -9.73 3.61
CA ASP A 100 0.70 -9.38 4.80
C ASP A 100 -0.80 -9.77 4.71
N ASP A 101 -1.59 -9.44 5.74
CA ASP A 101 -3.06 -9.65 5.84
C ASP A 101 -3.86 -9.09 4.63
N LYS A 102 -3.20 -8.25 3.82
CA LYS A 102 -3.70 -7.64 2.60
C LYS A 102 -4.12 -8.65 1.52
N MET A 103 -3.58 -9.88 1.52
CA MET A 103 -3.98 -10.90 0.55
C MET A 103 -5.44 -11.35 0.68
N GLY A 104 -6.11 -11.10 1.82
CA GLY A 104 -7.55 -11.29 1.94
C GLY A 104 -8.38 -10.43 0.99
N TYR A 105 -7.79 -9.37 0.41
CA TYR A 105 -8.43 -8.45 -0.53
C TYR A 105 -8.03 -8.72 -1.99
N VAL A 106 -7.11 -9.64 -2.26
CA VAL A 106 -6.52 -9.84 -3.58
C VAL A 106 -7.07 -11.11 -4.21
N ARG A 107 -7.63 -10.97 -5.41
CA ARG A 107 -7.99 -12.10 -6.27
C ARG A 107 -6.89 -12.35 -7.30
N GLU A 108 -6.85 -13.57 -7.84
CA GLU A 108 -6.01 -13.89 -9.00
C GLU A 108 -6.26 -12.88 -10.13
N ASN A 109 -5.22 -12.53 -10.89
CA ASN A 109 -5.20 -11.51 -11.93
C ASN A 109 -5.39 -10.06 -11.42
N THR A 110 -5.19 -9.81 -10.13
CA THR A 110 -5.19 -8.43 -9.60
C THR A 110 -3.83 -7.79 -9.81
N VAL A 111 -3.84 -6.57 -10.37
CA VAL A 111 -2.64 -5.76 -10.50
C VAL A 111 -2.36 -5.04 -9.18
N VAL A 112 -1.13 -5.20 -8.68
CA VAL A 112 -0.59 -4.58 -7.47
C VAL A 112 0.72 -3.86 -7.81
N GLU A 113 1.16 -2.96 -6.95
CA GLU A 113 2.47 -2.32 -7.09
C GLU A 113 3.46 -2.97 -6.11
N VAL A 114 4.55 -3.53 -6.63
CA VAL A 114 5.63 -4.11 -5.82
C VAL A 114 6.80 -3.13 -5.84
N THR A 115 7.28 -2.77 -4.66
CA THR A 115 8.44 -1.90 -4.51
C THR A 115 9.69 -2.73 -4.29
N PHE A 116 10.70 -2.55 -5.14
CA PHE A 116 12.00 -3.20 -5.07
C PHE A 116 13.09 -2.20 -4.68
N HIS A 117 14.10 -2.68 -3.98
CA HIS A 117 15.34 -1.97 -3.72
C HIS A 117 16.51 -2.93 -3.93
N GLU A 118 17.39 -2.63 -4.89
CA GLU A 118 18.55 -3.49 -5.22
C GLU A 118 18.17 -4.97 -5.45
N ASN A 119 17.05 -5.21 -6.16
CA ASN A 119 16.41 -6.51 -6.40
C ASN A 119 15.71 -7.17 -5.20
N LEU A 120 15.77 -6.58 -4.01
CA LEU A 120 14.99 -7.05 -2.87
C LEU A 120 13.59 -6.42 -2.88
N ALA A 121 12.56 -7.26 -2.90
CA ALA A 121 11.19 -6.78 -2.71
C ALA A 121 11.01 -6.27 -1.28
N LEU A 122 10.65 -5.00 -1.14
CA LEU A 122 10.43 -4.36 0.16
C LEU A 122 8.98 -4.51 0.64
N GLY A 123 8.03 -4.59 -0.29
CA GLY A 123 6.63 -4.74 0.05
C GLY A 123 5.70 -4.59 -1.15
N VAL A 124 4.43 -4.91 -0.89
CA VAL A 124 3.34 -4.84 -1.87
C VAL A 124 2.34 -3.76 -1.45
N GLU A 125 2.05 -2.86 -2.38
CA GLU A 125 1.00 -1.85 -2.26
C GLU A 125 -0.19 -2.27 -3.11
N LEU A 126 -1.34 -2.43 -2.44
CA LEU A 126 -2.59 -2.74 -3.10
C LEU A 126 -3.20 -1.49 -3.72
N PRO A 127 -4.03 -1.64 -4.77
CA PRO A 127 -4.95 -0.58 -5.15
C PRO A 127 -5.76 -0.12 -3.94
N PRO A 128 -6.09 1.18 -3.80
CA PRO A 128 -6.83 1.71 -2.65
C PRO A 128 -8.22 1.09 -2.48
N SER A 129 -8.72 0.43 -3.53
CA SER A 129 -9.98 -0.26 -3.54
C SER A 129 -9.91 -1.46 -4.48
N VAL A 130 -10.50 -2.57 -4.08
CA VAL A 130 -10.63 -3.80 -4.85
C VAL A 130 -12.09 -4.12 -5.09
N THR A 131 -12.38 -4.83 -6.17
CA THR A 131 -13.72 -5.34 -6.46
C THR A 131 -13.72 -6.84 -6.20
N LEU A 132 -14.57 -7.27 -5.27
CA LEU A 132 -14.73 -8.67 -4.90
C LEU A 132 -16.20 -9.09 -5.05
N LYS A 133 -16.41 -10.32 -5.46
CA LYS A 133 -17.75 -10.91 -5.54
C LYS A 133 -18.19 -11.43 -4.18
N VAL A 134 -19.43 -11.16 -3.80
CA VAL A 134 -20.07 -11.72 -2.61
C VAL A 134 -20.49 -13.16 -2.91
N ILE A 135 -19.99 -14.13 -2.15
CA ILE A 135 -20.37 -15.53 -2.26
C ILE A 135 -21.52 -15.89 -1.33
N GLU A 136 -21.56 -15.29 -0.14
CA GLU A 136 -22.61 -15.52 0.86
C GLU A 136 -22.94 -14.20 1.56
N ALA A 137 -24.21 -13.98 1.86
CA ALA A 137 -24.65 -12.81 2.60
C ALA A 137 -25.74 -13.22 3.59
N GLU A 138 -25.63 -12.77 4.84
CA GLU A 138 -26.65 -13.07 5.86
C GLU A 138 -28.02 -12.53 5.43
N ALA A 139 -29.07 -13.27 5.81
CA ALA A 139 -30.43 -12.88 5.54
C ALA A 139 -30.76 -11.60 6.33
N ALA A 140 -31.28 -10.58 5.65
CA ALA A 140 -31.72 -9.37 6.31
C ALA A 140 -32.87 -9.71 7.30
N VAL A 141 -32.64 -9.51 8.59
CA VAL A 141 -33.67 -9.71 9.61
C VAL A 141 -34.76 -8.65 9.39
N LYS A 142 -35.94 -9.11 8.94
CA LYS A 142 -37.16 -8.31 8.78
C LYS A 142 -37.60 -7.74 10.13
N GLY A 143 -37.06 -6.58 10.51
CA GLY A 143 -37.35 -5.93 11.80
C GLY A 143 -36.46 -4.73 12.10
N ASN A 144 -35.29 -4.65 11.44
CA ASN A 144 -34.40 -3.50 11.59
C ASN A 144 -34.85 -2.33 10.69
N THR A 145 -35.61 -1.40 11.26
CA THR A 145 -36.03 -0.12 10.65
C THR A 145 -34.98 1.00 10.78
N ALA A 146 -33.77 0.70 11.27
CA ALA A 146 -32.71 1.68 11.42
C ALA A 146 -31.96 1.92 10.09
N THR A 147 -31.75 3.19 9.75
CA THR A 147 -31.25 3.68 8.44
C THR A 147 -29.78 3.37 8.14
N ASN A 148 -29.10 2.51 8.93
CA ASN A 148 -27.67 2.20 8.74
C ASN A 148 -27.26 0.80 9.23
N VAL A 149 -28.18 -0.17 9.17
CA VAL A 149 -27.83 -1.54 9.56
C VAL A 149 -26.96 -2.18 8.47
N LYS A 150 -25.75 -2.58 8.85
CA LYS A 150 -24.85 -3.40 8.03
C LYS A 150 -25.02 -4.86 8.43
N LYS A 151 -24.95 -5.77 7.45
CA LYS A 151 -24.88 -7.21 7.65
C LYS A 151 -23.50 -7.73 7.28
N GLU A 152 -23.16 -8.92 7.77
CA GLU A 152 -21.94 -9.60 7.33
C GLU A 152 -22.20 -10.30 5.99
N ALA A 153 -21.22 -10.18 5.10
CA ALA A 153 -21.17 -10.91 3.84
C ALA A 153 -19.76 -11.50 3.65
N THR A 154 -19.70 -12.72 3.14
CA THR A 154 -18.45 -13.40 2.79
C THR A 154 -18.17 -13.14 1.31
N VAL A 155 -16.96 -12.69 0.99
CA VAL A 155 -16.50 -12.50 -0.39
C VAL A 155 -15.72 -13.71 -0.90
N GLU A 156 -15.45 -13.74 -2.21
CA GLU A 156 -14.78 -14.86 -2.90
C GLU A 156 -13.41 -15.24 -2.33
N THR A 157 -12.74 -14.32 -1.63
CA THR A 157 -11.47 -14.57 -0.93
C THR A 157 -11.66 -15.27 0.44
N GLY A 158 -12.90 -15.47 0.89
CA GLY A 158 -13.26 -16.01 2.21
C GLY A 158 -13.32 -14.97 3.32
N MET A 159 -12.99 -13.70 3.02
CA MET A 159 -13.04 -12.61 3.99
C MET A 159 -14.48 -12.19 4.29
N LYS A 160 -14.76 -11.84 5.56
CA LYS A 160 -16.04 -11.28 5.98
C LYS A 160 -15.99 -9.75 5.96
N VAL A 161 -16.98 -9.13 5.32
CA VAL A 161 -17.11 -7.68 5.19
C VAL A 161 -18.50 -7.21 5.59
N LYS A 162 -18.57 -6.01 6.17
CA LYS A 162 -19.83 -5.38 6.56
C LYS A 162 -20.44 -4.61 5.39
N VAL A 163 -21.54 -5.11 4.87
CA VAL A 163 -22.22 -4.56 3.69
C VAL A 163 -23.65 -4.10 4.03
N PRO A 164 -24.25 -3.17 3.28
CA PRO A 164 -25.66 -2.82 3.44
C PRO A 164 -26.61 -4.00 3.24
N LEU A 165 -27.79 -3.94 3.86
CA LEU A 165 -28.80 -5.02 3.80
C LEU A 165 -29.22 -5.42 2.38
N HIS A 166 -29.16 -4.49 1.41
CA HIS A 166 -29.59 -4.70 0.03
C HIS A 166 -28.60 -5.51 -0.82
N ILE A 167 -27.37 -5.71 -0.35
CA ILE A 167 -26.36 -6.53 -1.06
C ILE A 167 -26.72 -8.00 -0.95
N SER A 168 -26.68 -8.72 -2.07
CA SER A 168 -27.01 -10.14 -2.13
C SER A 168 -25.83 -10.97 -2.61
N ALA A 169 -25.88 -12.29 -2.39
CA ALA A 169 -24.91 -13.20 -2.99
C ALA A 169 -24.95 -13.08 -4.52
N GLY A 170 -23.76 -13.01 -5.14
CA GLY A 170 -23.59 -12.75 -6.57
C GLY A 170 -23.22 -11.30 -6.91
N ASP A 171 -23.45 -10.34 -6.01
CA ASP A 171 -23.11 -8.94 -6.25
C ASP A 171 -21.59 -8.72 -6.23
N GLN A 172 -21.12 -7.84 -7.11
CA GLN A 172 -19.75 -7.32 -7.05
C GLN A 172 -19.73 -6.07 -6.17
N ILE A 173 -18.87 -6.06 -5.17
CA ILE A 173 -18.75 -4.97 -4.22
C ILE A 173 -17.32 -4.42 -4.26
N LYS A 174 -17.23 -3.11 -4.19
CA LYS A 174 -15.99 -2.37 -4.08
C LYS A 174 -15.67 -2.20 -2.60
N ILE A 175 -14.49 -2.66 -2.18
CA ILE A 175 -14.01 -2.60 -0.80
C ILE A 175 -12.71 -1.82 -0.78
N SER A 176 -12.55 -0.95 0.21
CA SER A 176 -11.31 -0.24 0.47
C SER A 176 -10.29 -1.17 1.12
N THR A 177 -9.07 -1.19 0.60
CA THR A 177 -7.97 -2.03 1.11
C THR A 177 -7.24 -1.40 2.30
N VAL A 178 -7.57 -0.15 2.62
CA VAL A 178 -6.93 0.63 3.70
C VAL A 178 -7.62 0.37 5.04
N ASP A 179 -8.95 0.35 5.03
CA ASP A 179 -9.82 0.25 6.22
C ASP A 179 -10.80 -0.93 6.15
N GLY A 180 -10.84 -1.65 5.02
CA GLY A 180 -11.75 -2.79 4.83
C GLY A 180 -13.21 -2.38 4.63
N GLU A 181 -13.50 -1.10 4.40
CA GLU A 181 -14.88 -0.62 4.31
C GLU A 181 -15.51 -0.82 2.92
N PHE A 182 -16.80 -1.12 2.92
CA PHE A 182 -17.62 -1.14 1.70
C PHE A 182 -17.73 0.26 1.10
N GLN A 183 -17.31 0.43 -0.15
CA GLN A 183 -17.36 1.69 -0.90
C GLN A 183 -18.53 1.77 -1.87
N GLY A 184 -19.05 0.64 -2.35
CA GLY A 184 -20.18 0.63 -3.28
C GLY A 184 -20.38 -0.72 -3.95
N ARG A 185 -21.54 -0.88 -4.60
CA ARG A 185 -21.81 -2.02 -5.50
C ARG A 185 -21.36 -1.64 -6.91
N GLN A 186 -20.66 -2.54 -7.57
CA GLN A 186 -20.28 -2.39 -8.98
C GLN A 186 -21.34 -3.11 -9.83
N ASN A 187 -21.92 -2.38 -10.79
CA ASN A 187 -22.91 -2.90 -11.75
C ASN A 187 -22.21 -3.50 -12.97
#